data_AF-A0AAV0W940-F1
#
_entry.id   AF-A0AAV0W940-F1
#
_cell.length_a   1.000
_cell.length_b   1.000
_cell.length_c   1.000
_cell.angle_alpha   90.00
_cell.angle_beta   90.00
_cell.angle_gamma   90.00
#
_symmetry.space_group_name_H-M   'P 1'
#
loop_
_entity.id
_entity.type
_entity.pdbx_description
1 polymer ?
#
loop_
_entity_poly.entity_id
_entity_poly.type
_entity_poly.pdbx_seq_one_letter_code
_entity_poly.pdbx_strand_id
1 'polypeptide(L)'
;MSDTRYWSKEFTLQFIELYKQYPCLWKIKSKDYINKNLKREAYDELTKFCKTTIPEANKDFVIKKIQSFRGSFRKELKKVVDSKRSGASLDDVYVPTLWYYDHLVFTIDQELPTESICNLMNTVNSVENDDDEASQQVLESDNIEILDKVNKKISYFLTIVSVKI
;
A
#
# COMPACT_ATOMS: atom_id res chain seq x y z
N MET A 1 -0.88 -11.17 -28.51
CA MET A 1 -1.20 -10.44 -27.25
C MET A 1 -0.85 -11.36 -26.10
N SER A 2 0.25 -11.07 -25.40
CA SER A 2 0.62 -11.79 -24.18
C SER A 2 -0.34 -11.39 -23.08
N ASP A 3 -0.95 -12.35 -22.40
CA ASP A 3 -1.90 -12.06 -21.33
C ASP A 3 -1.14 -11.44 -20.15
N THR A 4 -1.17 -10.10 -20.04
CA THR A 4 -0.46 -9.30 -19.03
C THR A 4 -0.82 -9.67 -17.58
N ARG A 5 -1.87 -10.49 -17.42
CA ARG A 5 -2.37 -10.97 -16.13
C ARG A 5 -1.48 -12.05 -15.51
N TYR A 6 -0.71 -12.80 -16.30
CA TYR A 6 0.11 -13.90 -15.78
C TYR A 6 1.57 -13.48 -15.65
N TRP A 7 2.05 -13.38 -14.41
CA TRP A 7 3.46 -13.21 -14.10
C TRP A 7 4.02 -14.56 -13.66
N SER A 8 5.22 -14.93 -14.11
CA SER A 8 5.89 -16.11 -13.56
C SER A 8 6.15 -15.92 -12.07
N LYS A 9 6.33 -17.03 -11.34
CA LYS A 9 6.60 -16.98 -9.91
C LYS A 9 7.91 -16.23 -9.65
N GLU A 10 8.93 -16.54 -10.44
CA GLU A 10 10.27 -15.96 -10.37
C GLU A 10 10.22 -14.44 -10.60
N PHE A 11 9.49 -14.01 -11.64
CA PHE A 11 9.34 -12.59 -11.95
C PHE A 11 8.59 -11.83 -10.84
N THR A 12 7.54 -12.44 -10.31
CA THR A 12 6.77 -11.88 -9.19
C THR A 12 7.64 -11.73 -7.94
N LEU A 13 8.45 -12.74 -7.61
CA LEU A 13 9.36 -12.68 -6.46
C LEU A 13 10.42 -11.60 -6.64
N GLN A 14 11.06 -11.54 -7.81
CA GLN A 14 12.05 -10.50 -8.11
C GLN A 14 11.43 -9.09 -8.04
N PHE A 15 10.21 -8.93 -8.54
CA PHE A 15 9.49 -7.66 -8.43
C PHE A 15 9.22 -7.28 -6.97
N ILE A 16 8.75 -8.21 -6.14
CA ILE A 16 8.47 -7.95 -4.73
C ILE A 16 9.77 -7.61 -3.97
N GLU A 17 10.86 -8.32 -4.26
CA GLU A 17 12.15 -8.06 -3.59
C GLU A 17 12.76 -6.72 -4.03
N LEU A 18 12.58 -6.33 -5.29
CA LEU A 18 12.94 -4.98 -5.77
C LEU A 18 12.07 -3.92 -5.08
N TYR A 19 10.76 -4.14 -5.00
CA TYR A 19 9.83 -3.23 -4.32
C TYR A 19 10.19 -3.02 -2.83
N LYS A 20 10.59 -4.10 -2.14
CA LYS A 20 11.02 -4.07 -0.73
C LYS A 20 12.22 -3.14 -0.50
N GLN A 21 13.13 -3.01 -1.47
CA GLN A 21 14.31 -2.12 -1.39
C GLN A 21 13.97 -0.63 -1.41
N TYR A 22 12.72 -0.25 -1.72
CA TYR A 22 12.30 1.14 -1.78
C TYR A 22 11.32 1.52 -0.65
N PRO A 23 11.81 1.77 0.59
CA PRO A 23 10.99 2.24 1.71
C PRO A 23 10.15 3.48 1.40
N CYS A 24 10.59 4.33 0.47
CA CYS A 24 9.84 5.49 0.00
C CYS A 24 8.48 5.13 -0.61
N LEU A 25 8.28 3.88 -1.05
CA LEU A 25 7.02 3.42 -1.63
C LEU A 25 6.06 2.79 -0.62
N TRP A 26 6.57 2.23 0.48
CA TRP A 26 5.76 1.39 1.38
C TRP A 26 5.82 1.77 2.85
N LYS A 27 6.90 2.40 3.32
CA LYS A 27 7.11 2.70 4.75
C LYS A 27 6.60 4.10 5.08
N ILE A 28 5.32 4.21 5.40
CA ILE A 28 4.63 5.50 5.65
C ILE A 28 5.30 6.30 6.78
N LYS A 29 5.82 5.61 7.80
CA LYS A 29 6.52 6.22 8.94
C LYS A 29 7.94 6.74 8.62
N SER A 30 8.48 6.49 7.42
CA SER A 30 9.80 7.01 7.03
C SER A 30 9.71 8.41 6.44
N LYS A 31 10.74 9.23 6.66
CA LYS A 31 10.89 10.54 5.99
C LYS A 31 10.95 10.39 4.46
N ASP A 32 11.50 9.26 3.99
CA ASP A 32 11.63 8.96 2.56
C ASP A 32 10.29 8.82 1.86
N TYR A 33 9.23 8.47 2.59
CA TYR A 33 7.88 8.37 2.04
C TYR A 33 7.33 9.74 1.61
N ILE A 34 7.80 10.83 2.20
CA ILE A 34 7.37 12.19 1.82
C ILE A 34 8.12 12.67 0.58
N ASN A 35 9.32 12.13 0.31
CA ASN A 35 10.18 12.58 -0.77
C ASN A 35 9.64 12.15 -2.15
N LYS A 36 9.04 13.11 -2.87
CA LYS A 36 8.49 12.92 -4.22
C LYS A 36 9.56 12.46 -5.23
N ASN A 37 10.81 12.90 -5.09
CA ASN A 37 11.90 12.54 -6.01
C ASN A 37 12.29 11.06 -5.84
N LEU A 38 12.46 10.60 -4.59
CA LEU A 38 12.75 9.19 -4.31
C LEU A 38 11.62 8.26 -4.76
N LYS A 39 10.35 8.69 -4.61
CA LYS A 39 9.20 7.93 -5.13
C LYS A 39 9.22 7.82 -6.64
N ARG A 40 9.51 8.93 -7.35
CA ARG A 40 9.61 8.92 -8.81
C ARG A 40 10.69 7.96 -9.28
N GLU A 41 11.89 8.07 -8.72
CA GLU A 41 13.02 7.20 -9.06
C GLU A 41 12.70 5.72 -8.80
N ALA A 42 12.13 5.40 -7.64
CA ALA A 42 11.74 4.03 -7.32
C ALA A 42 10.68 3.46 -8.29
N TYR A 43 9.69 4.25 -8.68
CA TYR A 43 8.70 3.83 -9.68
C TYR A 43 9.31 3.68 -11.07
N ASP A 44 10.27 4.52 -11.44
CA ASP A 44 10.96 4.43 -12.72
C ASP A 44 11.79 3.14 -12.80
N GLU A 45 12.51 2.78 -11.73
CA GLU A 45 13.25 1.52 -11.64
C GLU A 45 12.34 0.29 -11.70
N LEU A 46 11.23 0.28 -10.97
CA LEU A 46 10.23 -0.79 -11.06
C LEU A 46 9.60 -0.88 -12.46
N THR A 47 9.40 0.25 -13.12
CA THR A 47 8.87 0.29 -14.49
C THR A 47 9.89 -0.26 -15.48
N LYS A 48 11.18 0.09 -15.34
CA LYS A 48 12.27 -0.49 -16.15
C LYS A 48 12.32 -2.00 -15.99
N PHE A 49 12.23 -2.51 -14.76
CA PHE A 49 12.15 -3.94 -14.49
C PHE A 49 10.95 -4.58 -15.19
N CYS A 50 9.75 -3.98 -15.08
CA CYS A 50 8.57 -4.47 -15.77
C CYS A 50 8.70 -4.50 -17.29
N LYS A 51 9.36 -3.49 -17.88
CA LYS A 51 9.58 -3.39 -19.33
C LYS A 51 10.43 -4.51 -19.91
N THR A 52 11.26 -5.16 -19.10
CA THR A 52 12.06 -6.33 -19.55
C THR A 52 11.20 -7.50 -20.00
N THR A 53 10.01 -7.64 -19.41
CA THR A 53 9.08 -8.75 -19.67
C THR A 53 7.80 -8.27 -20.36
N ILE A 54 7.35 -7.05 -20.05
CA ILE A 54 6.12 -6.43 -20.56
C ILE A 54 6.49 -5.05 -21.14
N PRO A 55 6.80 -4.96 -22.44
CA PRO A 55 7.24 -3.71 -23.07
C PRO A 55 6.29 -2.51 -22.87
N GLU A 56 4.98 -2.80 -22.82
CA GLU A 56 3.90 -1.82 -22.60
C GLU A 56 3.75 -1.37 -21.14
N ALA A 57 4.60 -1.85 -20.23
CA ALA A 57 4.53 -1.47 -18.82
C ALA A 57 4.83 0.03 -18.65
N ASN A 58 3.86 0.75 -18.10
CA ASN A 58 4.00 2.14 -17.68
C ASN A 58 3.98 2.25 -16.15
N LYS A 59 4.19 3.47 -15.64
CA LYS A 59 4.18 3.73 -14.19
C LYS A 59 2.83 3.36 -13.55
N ASP A 60 1.72 3.64 -14.21
CA ASP A 60 0.39 3.31 -13.70
C ASP A 60 0.16 1.81 -13.59
N PHE A 61 0.71 1.04 -14.52
CA PHE A 61 0.69 -0.42 -14.47
C PHE A 61 1.42 -0.94 -13.23
N VAL A 62 2.60 -0.39 -12.92
CA VAL A 62 3.37 -0.73 -11.70
C VAL A 62 2.58 -0.37 -10.44
N ILE A 63 2.01 0.83 -10.38
CA ILE A 63 1.20 1.28 -9.23
C ILE A 63 0.00 0.35 -9.02
N LYS A 64 -0.77 0.07 -10.07
CA LYS A 64 -1.92 -0.84 -10.04
C LYS A 64 -1.51 -2.25 -9.59
N LYS A 65 -0.35 -2.71 -10.05
CA LYS A 65 0.17 -4.03 -9.67
C LYS A 65 0.59 -4.11 -8.21
N ILE A 66 1.30 -3.11 -7.69
CA ILE A 66 1.63 -3.01 -6.27
C ILE A 66 0.34 -3.00 -5.42
N GLN A 67 -0.65 -2.22 -5.84
CA GLN A 67 -1.93 -2.17 -5.13
C GLN A 67 -2.66 -3.52 -5.16
N SER A 68 -2.58 -4.26 -6.26
CA SER A 68 -3.12 -5.62 -6.37
C SER A 68 -2.41 -6.57 -5.39
N PHE A 69 -1.08 -6.55 -5.33
CA PHE A 69 -0.30 -7.37 -4.40
C PHE A 69 -0.67 -7.08 -2.94
N ARG A 70 -0.67 -5.80 -2.56
CA ARG A 70 -1.07 -5.35 -1.23
C ARG A 70 -2.52 -5.69 -0.91
N GLY A 71 -3.42 -5.56 -1.88
CA GLY A 71 -4.83 -5.94 -1.74
C GLY A 71 -5.02 -7.42 -1.42
N SER A 72 -4.33 -8.31 -2.14
CA SER A 72 -4.34 -9.75 -1.85
C SER A 72 -3.74 -10.06 -0.49
N PHE A 73 -2.61 -9.43 -0.14
CA PHE A 73 -1.96 -9.60 1.15
C PHE A 73 -2.86 -9.16 2.32
N ARG A 74 -3.53 -8.01 2.24
CA ARG A 74 -4.48 -7.53 3.26
C ARG A 74 -5.61 -8.52 3.52
N LYS A 75 -6.20 -9.07 2.44
CA LYS A 75 -7.28 -10.07 2.56
C LYS A 75 -6.80 -11.30 3.31
N GLU A 76 -5.59 -11.74 3.00
CA GLU A 76 -4.99 -12.91 3.62
C GLU A 76 -4.60 -12.65 5.09
N LEU A 77 -3.95 -11.52 5.34
CA LEU A 77 -3.59 -11.06 6.68
C LEU A 77 -4.82 -10.95 7.58
N LYS A 78 -5.94 -10.43 7.07
CA LYS A 78 -7.20 -10.36 7.82
C LYS A 78 -7.67 -11.73 8.31
N LYS A 79 -7.61 -12.78 7.47
CA LYS A 79 -7.99 -14.14 7.87
C LYS A 79 -7.08 -14.68 8.98
N VAL A 80 -5.76 -14.43 8.86
CA VAL A 80 -4.78 -14.83 9.88
C VAL A 80 -5.08 -14.14 11.22
N VAL A 81 -5.37 -12.84 11.19
CA VAL A 81 -5.68 -12.06 12.41
C VAL A 81 -7.03 -12.49 13.01
N ASP A 82 -8.05 -12.68 12.18
CA ASP A 82 -9.39 -13.09 12.63
C ASP A 82 -9.36 -14.48 13.28
N SER A 83 -8.60 -15.43 12.72
CA SER A 83 -8.40 -16.77 13.29
C SER A 83 -7.70 -16.73 14.65
N LYS A 84 -6.72 -15.83 14.84
CA LYS A 84 -6.07 -15.64 16.15
C LYS A 84 -7.02 -15.02 17.19
N ARG A 85 -7.92 -14.13 16.76
CA ARG A 85 -8.84 -13.40 17.65
C ARG A 85 -10.00 -14.28 18.15
N SER A 86 -10.43 -15.28 17.40
CA SER A 86 -11.57 -16.14 17.77
C SER A 86 -11.29 -17.14 18.90
N GLY A 87 -10.14 -17.05 19.59
CA GLY A 87 -9.79 -17.97 20.67
C GLY A 87 -9.56 -19.40 20.20
N ALA A 88 -9.21 -19.57 18.92
CA ALA A 88 -8.83 -20.85 18.35
C ALA A 88 -7.65 -21.45 19.14
N SER A 89 -7.69 -22.76 19.39
CA SER A 89 -6.54 -23.48 19.95
C SER A 89 -5.31 -23.27 19.05
N LEU A 90 -4.09 -23.41 19.57
CA LEU A 90 -2.85 -23.19 18.82
C LEU A 90 -2.77 -23.98 17.49
N ASP A 91 -3.51 -25.10 17.39
CA ASP A 91 -3.62 -25.94 16.20
C ASP A 91 -4.61 -25.44 15.12
N ASP A 92 -5.43 -24.42 15.40
CA ASP A 92 -6.49 -23.91 14.50
C ASP A 92 -6.16 -22.53 13.87
N VAL A 93 -4.89 -22.09 13.93
CA VAL A 93 -4.48 -20.82 13.31
C VAL A 93 -4.47 -20.95 11.78
N TYR A 94 -5.19 -20.06 11.11
CA TYR A 94 -5.26 -20.01 9.65
C TYR A 94 -3.87 -19.82 9.03
N VAL A 95 -3.50 -20.75 8.15
CA VAL A 95 -2.27 -20.69 7.34
C VAL A 95 -2.58 -19.98 6.01
N PRO A 96 -1.87 -18.89 5.67
CA PRO A 96 -2.01 -18.22 4.38
C PRO A 96 -1.85 -19.16 3.18
N THR A 97 -2.77 -19.10 2.24
CA THR A 97 -2.69 -19.81 0.95
C THR A 97 -2.01 -18.99 -0.15
N LEU A 98 -1.77 -17.70 0.13
CA LEU A 98 -1.07 -16.80 -0.79
C LEU A 98 0.41 -17.20 -0.88
N TRP A 99 0.82 -17.75 -2.01
CA TRP A 99 2.15 -18.35 -2.16
C TRP A 99 3.34 -17.37 -2.00
N TYR A 100 3.12 -16.06 -2.17
CA TYR A 100 4.11 -15.00 -1.92
C TYR A 100 3.87 -14.24 -0.61
N TYR A 101 3.05 -14.77 0.32
CA TYR A 101 2.69 -14.10 1.57
C TYR A 101 3.92 -13.63 2.35
N ASP A 102 4.89 -14.52 2.54
CA ASP A 102 6.10 -14.27 3.33
C ASP A 102 6.93 -13.11 2.77
N HIS A 103 6.91 -12.92 1.46
CA HIS A 103 7.64 -11.84 0.79
C HIS A 103 7.00 -10.46 1.01
N LEU A 104 5.73 -10.38 1.41
CA LEU A 104 5.03 -9.12 1.69
C LEU A 104 4.90 -8.80 3.19
N VAL A 105 5.40 -9.67 4.07
CA VAL A 105 5.35 -9.49 5.53
C VAL A 105 6.01 -8.18 5.98
N PHE A 106 7.01 -7.67 5.25
CA PHE A 106 7.62 -6.37 5.58
C PHE A 106 6.65 -5.19 5.55
N THR A 107 5.50 -5.34 4.88
CA THR A 107 4.44 -4.31 4.83
C THR A 107 3.43 -4.42 5.96
N ILE A 108 3.49 -5.45 6.82
CA ILE A 108 2.46 -5.76 7.82
C ILE A 108 2.09 -4.57 8.71
N ASP A 109 3.08 -3.81 9.18
CA ASP A 109 2.92 -2.62 10.05
C ASP A 109 2.12 -1.49 9.39
N GLN A 110 1.97 -1.55 8.06
CA GLN A 110 1.27 -0.56 7.25
C GLN A 110 -0.13 -1.03 6.84
N GLU A 111 -0.43 -2.32 7.02
CA GLU A 111 -1.65 -2.97 6.54
C GLU A 111 -2.62 -3.35 7.65
N LEU A 112 -2.13 -3.49 8.87
CA LEU A 112 -2.98 -3.64 10.04
C LEU A 112 -3.67 -2.29 10.31
N PRO A 113 -5.01 -2.25 10.31
CA PRO A 113 -5.72 -1.12 10.89
C PRO A 113 -5.36 -1.13 12.39
N THR A 114 -4.71 -0.08 12.88
CA THR A 114 -4.85 0.27 14.30
C THR A 114 -6.34 0.28 14.59
N GLU A 115 -6.76 -0.45 15.61
CA GLU A 115 -8.17 -0.76 15.85
C GLU A 115 -9.08 0.46 15.71
N SER A 116 -10.13 0.30 14.90
CA SER A 116 -11.29 1.20 14.70
C SER A 116 -11.02 2.62 14.17
N ILE A 117 -11.15 2.78 12.84
CA ILE A 117 -11.89 3.91 12.28
C ILE A 117 -12.94 3.35 11.30
N CYS A 118 -14.18 3.76 11.53
CA CYS A 118 -15.42 3.25 10.93
C CYS A 118 -15.47 3.42 9.41
N ASN A 119 -16.23 2.55 8.74
CA ASN A 119 -16.43 2.47 7.29
C ASN A 119 -17.15 3.70 6.67
N LEU A 120 -16.46 4.81 6.44
CA LEU A 120 -17.02 5.92 5.63
C LEU A 120 -16.03 6.59 4.68
N MET A 121 -15.13 5.85 4.04
CA MET A 121 -14.49 6.34 2.81
C MET A 121 -14.28 5.20 1.84
N ASN A 122 -15.36 4.79 1.21
CA ASN A 122 -15.29 4.01 -0.01
C ASN A 122 -16.41 4.47 -0.95
N THR A 123 -16.28 5.72 -1.42
CA THR A 123 -17.15 6.29 -2.45
C THR A 123 -16.26 6.94 -3.50
N VAL A 124 -16.12 6.18 -4.59
CA VAL A 124 -16.00 6.58 -6.01
C VAL A 124 -14.75 7.33 -6.47
N ASN A 125 -13.77 6.55 -6.93
CA ASN A 125 -13.14 6.82 -8.24
C ASN A 125 -14.06 6.19 -9.30
N SER A 126 -15.04 6.96 -9.78
CA SER A 126 -15.75 6.67 -11.03
C SER A 126 -15.43 7.80 -12.00
N VAL A 127 -14.93 7.42 -13.17
CA VAL A 127 -14.36 8.28 -14.20
C VAL A 127 -15.45 8.68 -15.19
N GLU A 128 -15.56 9.97 -15.55
CA GLU A 128 -16.09 10.51 -16.82
C GLU A 128 -15.33 11.85 -17.07
N ASN A 129 -14.37 11.93 -18.02
CA ASN A 129 -14.42 12.46 -19.42
C ASN A 129 -14.86 13.95 -19.48
N ASP A 130 -14.29 14.92 -20.20
CA ASP A 130 -13.35 15.02 -21.35
C ASP A 130 -12.65 16.41 -21.30
N ASP A 131 -11.49 16.49 -21.96
CA ASP A 131 -10.82 17.64 -22.60
C ASP A 131 -10.53 18.99 -21.88
N ASP A 132 -9.37 19.53 -22.27
CA ASP A 132 -8.84 20.91 -22.11
C ASP A 132 -8.09 21.31 -20.82
N GLU A 133 -6.77 21.14 -20.92
CA GLU A 133 -5.71 22.12 -20.62
C GLU A 133 -6.10 23.36 -19.79
N ALA A 134 -5.89 23.27 -18.47
CA ALA A 134 -5.48 24.32 -17.51
C ALA A 134 -6.21 24.16 -16.18
N SER A 135 -5.51 23.64 -15.16
CA SER A 135 -5.70 23.99 -13.73
C SER A 135 -4.88 23.06 -12.81
N GLN A 136 -3.58 23.30 -12.71
CA GLN A 136 -2.78 22.84 -11.56
C GLN A 136 -2.94 23.85 -10.43
N GLN A 137 -3.97 23.73 -9.59
CA GLN A 137 -3.97 24.43 -8.30
C GLN A 137 -4.88 23.86 -7.18
N VAL A 138 -5.63 22.77 -7.37
CA VAL A 138 -6.63 22.35 -6.34
C VAL A 138 -6.28 21.07 -5.57
N LEU A 139 -5.36 20.21 -6.03
CA LEU A 139 -5.12 18.90 -5.40
C LEU A 139 -4.02 18.85 -4.32
N GLU A 140 -3.39 19.99 -4.00
CA GLU A 140 -2.26 20.06 -3.07
C GLU A 140 -2.67 20.53 -1.66
N SER A 141 -3.84 21.17 -1.53
CA SER A 141 -4.37 21.66 -0.25
C SER A 141 -4.93 20.55 0.63
N ASP A 142 -5.65 19.58 0.04
CA ASP A 142 -6.36 18.56 0.80
C ASP A 142 -5.42 17.53 1.45
N ASN A 143 -4.28 17.23 0.81
CA ASN A 143 -3.31 16.28 1.32
C ASN A 143 -2.51 16.83 2.52
N ILE A 144 -2.25 18.14 2.56
CA ILE A 144 -1.62 18.80 3.72
C ILE A 144 -2.62 18.89 4.87
N GLU A 145 -3.89 19.20 4.59
CA GLU A 145 -4.93 19.26 5.62
C GLU A 145 -5.19 17.89 6.27
N ILE A 146 -5.12 16.80 5.50
CA ILE A 146 -5.25 15.43 6.03
C ILE A 146 -4.06 15.08 6.95
N LEU A 147 -2.83 15.41 6.55
CA LEU A 147 -1.64 15.15 7.37
C LEU A 147 -1.61 15.99 8.65
N ASP A 148 -2.06 17.25 8.59
CA ASP A 148 -2.16 18.12 9.76
C ASP A 148 -3.24 17.63 10.73
N LYS A 149 -4.40 17.18 10.22
CA LYS A 149 -5.47 16.57 11.03
C LYS A 149 -5.00 15.27 11.70
N VAL A 150 -4.24 14.43 11.01
CA VAL A 150 -3.67 13.19 11.58
C VAL A 150 -2.65 13.50 12.67
N ASN A 151 -1.74 14.45 12.44
CA ASN A 151 -0.73 14.84 13.42
C ASN A 151 -1.33 15.52 14.66
N LYS A 152 -2.34 16.37 14.48
CA LYS A 152 -3.08 17.00 15.57
C LYS A 152 -3.83 15.96 16.42
N LYS A 153 -4.38 14.91 15.79
CA LYS A 153 -5.08 13.81 16.49
C LYS A 153 -4.12 12.91 17.26
N ILE A 154 -2.93 12.64 16.73
CA ILE A 154 -1.86 11.88 17.42
C ILE A 154 -1.35 12.69 18.63
N SER A 155 -1.11 13.99 18.47
CA SER A 155 -0.65 14.88 19.55
C SER A 155 -1.66 14.97 20.72
N TYR A 156 -2.95 15.06 20.40
CA TYR A 156 -4.02 15.07 21.41
C TYR A 156 -4.08 13.75 22.20
N PHE A 157 -3.90 12.61 21.52
CA PHE A 157 -3.92 11.30 22.17
C PHE A 157 -2.71 11.09 23.11
N LEU A 158 -1.52 11.54 22.70
CA LEU A 158 -0.31 11.48 23.54
C LEU A 158 -0.41 12.38 24.77
N THR A 159 -1.05 13.55 24.64
CA THR A 159 -1.30 14.46 25.78
C THR A 159 -2.27 13.85 26.78
N ILE A 160 -3.34 13.18 26.33
CA ILE A 160 -4.33 12.56 27.22
C ILE A 160 -3.73 11.39 28.02
N VAL A 161 -2.89 10.57 27.39
CA VAL A 161 -2.25 9.43 28.06
C VAL A 161 -1.20 9.90 29.09
N SER A 162 -0.64 11.10 28.92
CA SER A 162 0.36 11.67 29.83
C SER A 162 -0.24 12.41 31.04
N VAL A 163 -1.56 12.63 31.11
CA VAL A 163 -2.25 13.39 32.19
C VAL A 163 -2.92 12.45 33.22
N LYS A 164 -2.71 11.13 33.12
CA LYS A 164 -3.36 10.12 33.98
C LYS A 164 -2.39 9.28 34.82
N ILE A 165 -1.23 9.85 35.17
CA ILE A 165 -0.33 9.37 36.23
C ILE A 165 -0.24 10.45 37.30
#